data_AF-A0A7S1RGF5-F1
#
_entry.id   AF-A0A7S1RGF5-F1
#
_cell.length_a   1.000
_cell.length_b   1.000
_cell.length_c   1.000
_cell.angle_alpha   90.00
_cell.angle_beta   90.00
_cell.angle_gamma   90.00
#
_symmetry.space_group_name_H-M   'P 1'
#
loop_
_entity.id
_entity.type
_entity.pdbx_description
1 polymer ?
#
loop_
_entity_poly.entity_id
_entity_poly.type
_entity_poly.pdbx_seq_one_letter_code
_entity_poly.pdbx_strand_id
1 'polypeptide(L)'
;PPLDYIGTAAPAVKEAPRPQRKAPPPVQSAPAASPGSFRFGDIVILSGLRTTELNGERAKIVKADASDSRVQCKLLGTGKKLLVKWPNIQKAPALESDADEGDKRPAANGAGGATGKNPEALLELMKQALAMTAAMQSSDAGPVCEALAEVEAAEGLDWGDLLPKKKQLLKKLRAKRKKIAPQGDDSPALVESPERAAAPDPVPKSKPTSASSSHTSEKDWVVLPGTLSPTPSPTGATAPSGRGPKADPPLPSGAGASAGAAAGASAGASVGAGVAAAADQKAGASDLRTWCEELQLPLELIAALEAEEVTDPQELTGVPDEELTALTKGWKIGPKGRFMKAIRKMKALEQVELGSTCGSIA
;
A
#
# COMPACT_ATOMS: atom_id res chain seq x y z
N PRO A 1 -16.85 56.19 5.33
CA PRO A 1 -17.38 56.25 6.72
C PRO A 1 -16.62 55.22 7.57
N PRO A 2 -15.95 55.61 8.66
CA PRO A 2 -15.24 54.66 9.52
C PRO A 2 -16.25 53.89 10.40
N LEU A 3 -16.07 52.57 10.52
CA LEU A 3 -16.85 51.73 11.42
C LEU A 3 -16.26 51.81 12.82
N ASP A 4 -16.99 52.48 13.71
CA ASP A 4 -16.71 52.54 15.13
C ASP A 4 -16.81 51.16 15.79
N TYR A 5 -15.78 50.89 16.58
CA TYR A 5 -15.53 49.68 17.34
C TYR A 5 -16.42 49.69 18.60
N ILE A 6 -17.54 48.96 18.60
CA ILE A 6 -18.38 48.81 19.79
C ILE A 6 -17.90 47.61 20.59
N GLY A 7 -17.13 47.89 21.64
CA GLY A 7 -16.83 46.94 22.70
C GLY A 7 -18.07 46.65 23.54
N THR A 8 -18.61 45.43 23.42
CA THR A 8 -19.60 44.90 24.36
C THR A 8 -18.88 44.32 25.58
N ALA A 9 -18.88 45.09 26.67
CA ALA A 9 -18.53 44.63 27.99
C ALA A 9 -19.51 43.52 28.43
N ALA A 10 -18.97 42.36 28.77
CA ALA A 10 -19.74 41.23 29.29
C ALA A 10 -20.26 41.52 30.71
N PRO A 11 -21.55 41.32 31.00
CA PRO A 11 -22.08 41.50 32.35
C PRO A 11 -21.62 40.36 33.28
N ALA A 12 -21.09 40.74 34.44
CA ALA A 12 -20.79 39.85 35.55
C ALA A 12 -22.06 39.15 36.05
N VAL A 13 -22.17 37.85 35.77
CA VAL A 13 -23.26 37.00 36.26
C VAL A 13 -23.02 36.69 37.73
N LYS A 14 -23.88 37.23 38.59
CA LYS A 14 -24.01 36.83 40.01
C LYS A 14 -24.36 35.35 40.08
N GLU A 15 -23.46 34.57 40.64
CA GLU A 15 -23.60 33.15 40.90
C GLU A 15 -24.67 32.90 41.98
N ALA A 16 -25.81 32.37 41.54
CA ALA A 16 -26.87 31.91 42.43
C ALA A 16 -26.48 30.58 43.10
N PRO A 17 -26.83 30.36 44.39
CA PRO A 17 -26.50 29.16 45.12
C PRO A 17 -27.11 27.92 44.45
N ARG A 18 -26.24 26.99 44.02
CA ARG A 18 -26.63 25.74 43.37
C ARG A 18 -27.55 24.92 44.28
N PRO A 19 -28.71 24.44 43.79
CA PRO A 19 -29.51 23.46 44.50
C PRO A 19 -28.70 22.16 44.63
N GLN A 20 -28.57 21.66 45.87
CA GLN A 20 -27.93 20.40 46.18
C GLN A 20 -28.68 19.26 45.50
N ARG A 21 -28.21 18.88 44.30
CA ARG A 21 -28.66 17.65 43.62
C ARG A 21 -28.21 16.46 44.47
N LYS A 22 -29.20 15.71 44.97
CA LYS A 22 -29.03 14.37 45.55
C LYS A 22 -28.02 13.59 44.71
N ALA A 23 -26.99 13.08 45.39
CA ALA A 23 -25.94 12.29 44.77
C ALA A 23 -26.55 11.18 43.91
N PRO A 24 -26.17 11.06 42.63
CA PRO A 24 -26.56 9.89 41.84
C PRO A 24 -26.02 8.63 42.53
N PRO A 25 -26.77 7.51 42.46
CA PRO A 25 -26.33 6.24 43.03
C PRO A 25 -24.94 5.88 42.46
N PRO A 26 -24.03 5.29 43.27
CA PRO A 26 -22.73 4.89 42.79
C PRO A 26 -22.90 3.91 41.64
N VAL A 27 -22.56 4.35 40.44
CA VAL A 27 -22.44 3.50 39.25
C VAL A 27 -21.40 2.44 39.64
N GLN A 28 -21.83 1.18 39.74
CA GLN A 28 -20.96 0.07 40.07
C GLN A 28 -19.85 -0.01 39.02
N SER A 29 -18.67 0.50 39.37
CA SER A 29 -17.46 0.38 38.58
C SER A 29 -17.19 -1.10 38.39
N ALA A 30 -17.36 -1.59 37.17
CA ALA A 30 -16.96 -2.95 36.81
C ALA A 30 -15.49 -3.18 37.25
N PRO A 31 -15.15 -4.35 37.79
CA PRO A 31 -13.82 -4.62 38.32
C PRO A 31 -12.77 -4.36 37.24
N ALA A 32 -11.86 -3.42 37.52
CA ALA A 32 -10.76 -3.10 36.63
C ALA A 32 -9.91 -4.37 36.44
N ALA A 33 -9.86 -4.84 35.19
CA ALA A 33 -9.12 -6.05 34.86
C ALA A 33 -7.62 -5.82 35.12
N SER A 34 -7.00 -6.75 35.84
CA SER A 34 -5.58 -6.69 36.15
C SER A 34 -4.75 -6.99 34.90
N PRO A 35 -3.61 -6.31 34.68
CA PRO A 35 -2.79 -6.42 33.46
C PRO A 35 -2.27 -7.83 33.16
N GLY A 36 -2.33 -8.77 34.10
CA GLY A 36 -1.89 -10.15 33.92
C GLY A 36 -2.90 -11.10 33.24
N SER A 37 -4.14 -10.67 32.98
CA SER A 37 -5.17 -11.58 32.43
C SER A 37 -5.29 -11.58 30.91
N PHE A 38 -4.49 -10.77 30.21
CA PHE A 38 -4.62 -10.57 28.77
C PHE A 38 -3.39 -11.11 28.04
N ARG A 39 -3.61 -11.85 26.95
CA ARG A 39 -2.57 -12.40 26.09
C ARG A 39 -2.57 -11.74 24.72
N PHE A 40 -1.45 -11.87 24.03
CA PHE A 40 -1.37 -11.52 22.61
C PHE A 40 -2.43 -12.30 21.83
N GLY A 41 -3.21 -11.57 21.03
CA GLY A 41 -4.29 -12.14 20.24
C GLY A 41 -5.66 -12.14 20.90
N ASP A 42 -5.78 -11.82 22.20
CA ASP A 42 -7.09 -11.69 22.85
C ASP A 42 -7.89 -10.53 22.23
N ILE A 43 -9.21 -10.75 22.11
CA ILE A 43 -10.17 -9.74 21.69
C ILE A 43 -10.66 -8.99 22.93
N VAL A 44 -10.54 -7.68 22.89
CA VAL A 44 -10.90 -6.77 23.98
C VAL A 44 -11.80 -5.65 23.47
N ILE A 45 -12.57 -5.08 24.38
CA ILE A 45 -13.41 -3.90 24.13
C ILE A 45 -12.69 -2.68 24.72
N LEU A 46 -12.55 -1.64 23.91
CA LEU A 46 -11.95 -0.38 24.36
C LEU A 46 -12.98 0.43 25.17
N SER A 47 -12.59 0.96 26.32
CA SER A 47 -13.46 1.78 27.18
C SER A 47 -12.68 2.92 27.83
N GLY A 48 -13.36 3.99 28.24
CA GLY A 48 -12.71 5.10 28.97
C GLY A 48 -11.62 5.87 28.20
N LEU A 49 -11.60 5.78 26.86
CA LEU A 49 -10.76 6.62 26.02
C LEU A 49 -11.33 8.04 25.92
N ARG A 50 -10.44 9.02 25.73
CA ARG A 50 -10.82 10.41 25.46
C ARG A 50 -11.61 10.55 24.16
N THR A 51 -11.27 9.74 23.16
CA THR A 51 -12.00 9.67 21.90
C THR A 51 -13.21 8.76 22.11
N THR A 52 -14.38 9.36 22.33
CA THR A 52 -15.61 8.63 22.68
C THR A 52 -16.08 7.68 21.59
N GLU A 53 -15.76 7.97 20.33
CA GLU A 53 -16.10 7.15 19.16
C GLU A 53 -15.45 5.76 19.19
N LEU A 54 -14.30 5.64 19.87
CA LEU A 54 -13.56 4.37 19.97
C LEU A 54 -14.00 3.54 21.18
N ASN A 55 -14.81 4.10 22.08
CA ASN A 55 -15.32 3.37 23.23
C ASN A 55 -16.44 2.43 22.79
N GLY A 56 -16.33 1.15 23.12
CA GLY A 56 -17.23 0.09 22.68
C GLY A 56 -16.71 -0.68 21.47
N GLU A 57 -15.68 -0.19 20.77
CA GLU A 57 -15.10 -0.92 19.64
C GLU A 57 -14.27 -2.13 20.10
N ARG A 58 -14.29 -3.18 19.27
CA ARG A 58 -13.48 -4.39 19.48
C ARG A 58 -12.09 -4.23 18.87
N ALA A 59 -11.08 -4.60 19.64
CA ALA A 59 -9.69 -4.61 19.21
C ALA A 59 -9.01 -5.93 19.56
N LYS A 60 -8.01 -6.32 18.76
CA LYS A 60 -7.14 -7.46 19.03
C LYS A 60 -5.81 -6.96 19.61
N ILE A 61 -5.35 -7.57 20.70
CA ILE A 61 -4.05 -7.23 21.28
C ILE A 61 -2.93 -7.70 20.35
N VAL A 62 -2.14 -6.76 19.83
CA VAL A 62 -0.99 -7.04 18.96
C VAL A 62 0.30 -7.07 19.74
N LYS A 63 0.45 -6.18 20.73
CA LYS A 63 1.60 -6.15 21.62
C LYS A 63 1.20 -5.83 23.05
N ALA A 64 1.41 -6.78 23.95
CA ALA A 64 1.26 -6.61 25.40
C ALA A 64 2.61 -6.81 26.07
N ASP A 65 3.18 -5.74 26.63
CA ASP A 65 4.32 -5.84 27.52
C ASP A 65 3.80 -5.64 28.94
N ALA A 66 4.03 -6.61 29.82
CA ALA A 66 3.60 -6.52 31.22
C ALA A 66 4.30 -5.37 31.97
N SER A 67 5.45 -4.94 31.44
CA SER A 67 6.24 -3.84 32.00
C SER A 67 5.74 -2.47 31.54
N ASP A 68 5.05 -2.41 30.40
CA ASP A 68 4.54 -1.16 29.84
C ASP A 68 3.14 -0.88 30.39
N SER A 69 2.89 0.39 30.73
CA SER A 69 1.58 0.86 31.17
C SER A 69 0.54 0.90 30.04
N ARG A 70 0.97 0.61 28.80
CA ARG A 70 0.15 0.66 27.59
C ARG A 70 0.29 -0.60 26.75
N VAL A 71 -0.77 -0.91 26.01
CA VAL A 71 -0.90 -2.07 25.14
C VAL A 71 -1.19 -1.59 23.72
N GLN A 72 -0.53 -2.21 22.74
CA GLN A 72 -0.84 -1.96 21.35
C GLN A 72 -1.97 -2.88 20.88
N CYS A 73 -3.11 -2.28 20.56
CA CYS A 73 -4.31 -2.96 20.09
C CYS A 73 -4.55 -2.61 18.61
N LYS A 74 -5.07 -3.54 17.81
CA LYS A 74 -5.53 -3.28 16.43
C LYS A 74 -7.05 -3.36 16.41
N LEU A 75 -7.71 -2.27 16.04
CA LEU A 75 -9.17 -2.24 15.87
C LEU A 75 -9.59 -3.22 14.78
N LEU A 76 -10.65 -4.00 15.02
CA LEU A 76 -11.11 -5.01 14.07
C LEU A 76 -11.84 -4.38 12.87
N GLY A 77 -12.62 -3.32 13.08
CA GLY A 77 -13.35 -2.65 11.99
C GLY A 77 -12.44 -1.83 11.07
N THR A 78 -11.55 -1.02 11.63
CA THR A 78 -10.71 -0.10 10.84
C THR A 78 -9.31 -0.61 10.55
N GLY A 79 -8.85 -1.67 11.24
CA GLY A 79 -7.49 -2.15 11.16
C GLY A 79 -6.42 -1.21 11.74
N LYS A 80 -6.81 -0.05 12.30
CA LYS A 80 -5.89 0.93 12.87
C LYS A 80 -5.28 0.42 14.17
N LYS A 81 -3.98 0.66 14.35
CA LYS A 81 -3.25 0.31 15.57
C LYS A 81 -3.29 1.47 16.56
N LEU A 82 -3.65 1.19 17.81
CA LEU A 82 -3.78 2.17 18.88
C LEU A 82 -2.98 1.71 20.12
N LEU A 83 -2.44 2.67 20.85
CA LEU A 83 -1.71 2.42 22.09
C LEU A 83 -2.58 2.85 23.28
N VAL A 84 -3.12 1.88 24.02
CA VAL A 84 -4.19 2.07 25.02
C VAL A 84 -3.69 1.67 26.41
N LYS A 85 -4.08 2.38 27.48
CA LYS A 85 -3.71 2.01 28.85
C LYS A 85 -4.50 0.80 29.32
N TRP A 86 -3.93 -0.04 30.17
CA TRP A 86 -4.61 -1.21 30.76
C TRP A 86 -6.00 -0.97 31.38
N PRO A 87 -6.25 0.14 32.11
CA PRO A 87 -7.57 0.40 32.70
C PRO A 87 -8.68 0.65 31.67
N ASN A 88 -8.29 0.95 30.42
CA ASN A 88 -9.19 1.26 29.32
C ASN A 88 -9.50 0.03 28.46
N ILE A 89 -9.08 -1.15 28.91
CA ILE A 89 -9.23 -2.41 28.19
C ILE A 89 -10.14 -3.30 29.02
N GLN A 90 -11.29 -3.66 28.45
CA GLN A 90 -12.22 -4.59 29.05
C GLN A 90 -12.17 -5.90 28.28
N LYS A 91 -12.13 -7.03 28.99
CA LYS A 91 -12.22 -8.34 28.35
C LYS A 91 -13.55 -8.41 27.61
N ALA A 92 -13.52 -8.64 26.30
CA ALA A 92 -14.74 -8.87 25.57
C ALA A 92 -15.40 -10.12 26.18
N PRO A 93 -16.72 -10.14 26.41
CA PRO A 93 -17.39 -11.41 26.64
C PRO A 93 -16.99 -12.29 25.46
N ALA A 94 -16.60 -13.53 25.75
CA ALA A 94 -16.44 -14.53 24.71
C ALA A 94 -17.82 -14.71 24.09
N LEU A 95 -18.17 -13.84 23.16
CA LEU A 95 -19.12 -14.15 22.13
C LEU A 95 -18.49 -15.35 21.49
N GLU A 96 -19.09 -16.49 21.82
CA GLU A 96 -18.93 -17.77 21.18
C GLU A 96 -18.86 -17.46 19.70
N SER A 97 -17.63 -17.29 19.21
CA SER A 97 -17.35 -17.14 17.80
C SER A 97 -17.86 -18.44 17.22
N ASP A 98 -18.93 -18.34 16.43
CA ASP A 98 -19.70 -19.39 15.77
C ASP A 98 -18.86 -20.63 15.44
N ALA A 99 -18.62 -21.42 16.48
CA ALA A 99 -18.01 -22.72 16.47
C ALA A 99 -19.13 -23.69 16.84
N ASP A 100 -20.19 -23.65 16.04
CA ASP A 100 -21.23 -24.66 16.01
C ASP A 100 -21.59 -24.93 14.55
N GLU A 101 -20.65 -25.53 13.83
CA GLU A 101 -21.01 -26.56 12.85
C GLU A 101 -20.27 -27.82 13.29
N GLY A 102 -20.97 -28.61 14.10
CA GLY A 102 -20.47 -29.85 14.66
C GLY A 102 -20.39 -30.95 13.61
N ASP A 103 -19.17 -31.43 13.34
CA ASP A 103 -18.97 -32.79 12.83
C ASP A 103 -18.08 -33.59 13.79
N LYS A 104 -18.75 -34.37 14.64
CA LYS A 104 -18.14 -35.46 15.40
C LYS A 104 -17.94 -36.64 14.45
N ARG A 105 -16.78 -36.74 13.79
CA ARG A 105 -16.31 -38.03 13.23
C ARG A 105 -14.80 -38.24 13.39
N PRO A 106 -14.38 -39.53 13.43
CA PRO A 106 -13.22 -39.96 14.21
C PRO A 106 -11.90 -39.79 13.45
N ALA A 107 -10.83 -39.71 14.24
CA ALA A 107 -9.42 -39.69 13.86
C ALA A 107 -9.10 -40.35 12.51
N ALA A 108 -8.84 -39.53 11.49
CA ALA A 108 -8.09 -39.93 10.31
C ALA A 108 -7.27 -38.72 9.81
N ASN A 109 -6.01 -38.71 10.25
CA ASN A 109 -4.82 -38.21 9.58
C ASN A 109 -5.04 -37.59 8.16
N GLY A 110 -4.87 -36.28 8.00
CA GLY A 110 -4.76 -35.66 6.67
C GLY A 110 -5.00 -34.16 6.61
N ALA A 111 -3.90 -33.39 6.53
CA ALA A 111 -3.70 -32.12 5.82
C ALA A 111 -4.84 -31.08 5.75
N GLY A 112 -4.58 -29.89 6.30
CA GLY A 112 -5.40 -28.70 6.01
C GLY A 112 -5.25 -27.54 6.98
N GLY A 113 -4.46 -27.69 8.05
CA GLY A 113 -4.19 -26.57 8.96
C GLY A 113 -3.31 -25.54 8.28
N ALA A 114 -3.76 -24.28 8.28
CA ALA A 114 -2.94 -23.09 8.09
C ALA A 114 -1.70 -23.22 9.00
N THR A 115 -0.65 -23.78 8.42
CA THR A 115 0.54 -24.16 9.14
C THR A 115 1.15 -22.87 9.64
N GLY A 116 1.33 -22.77 10.96
CA GLY A 116 2.34 -21.88 11.51
C GLY A 116 3.69 -22.35 10.97
N LYS A 117 4.01 -21.95 9.74
CA LYS A 117 5.22 -22.35 9.04
C LYS A 117 6.36 -21.75 9.84
N ASN A 118 7.03 -22.56 10.67
CA ASN A 118 8.18 -22.09 11.42
C ASN A 118 9.24 -21.55 10.44
N PRO A 119 9.89 -20.41 10.75
CA PRO A 119 10.89 -19.82 9.85
C PRO A 119 12.06 -20.78 9.57
N GLU A 120 12.36 -21.68 10.51
CA GLU A 120 13.36 -22.74 10.33
C GLU A 120 12.95 -23.79 9.30
N ALA A 121 11.69 -24.21 9.30
CA ALA A 121 11.18 -25.17 8.32
C ALA A 121 11.24 -24.58 6.90
N LEU A 122 10.95 -23.29 6.76
CA LEU A 122 11.06 -22.58 5.49
C LEU A 122 12.50 -22.49 4.99
N LEU A 123 13.48 -22.30 5.89
CA LEU A 123 14.90 -22.33 5.51
C LEU A 123 15.36 -23.72 5.08
N GLU A 124 14.90 -24.77 5.76
CA GLU A 124 15.19 -26.14 5.36
C GLU A 124 14.60 -26.45 3.98
N LEU A 125 13.37 -26.00 3.70
CA LEU A 125 12.76 -26.13 2.37
C LEU A 125 13.62 -25.44 1.29
N MET A 126 14.09 -24.22 1.55
CA MET A 126 14.97 -23.49 0.62
C MET A 126 16.32 -24.20 0.40
N LYS A 127 16.89 -24.81 1.44
CA LYS A 127 18.12 -25.61 1.33
C LYS A 127 17.89 -26.89 0.54
N GLN A 128 16.77 -27.58 0.81
CA GLN A 128 16.38 -28.80 0.11
C GLN A 128 16.16 -28.52 -1.38
N ALA A 129 15.47 -27.43 -1.73
CA ALA A 129 15.30 -27.01 -3.12
C ALA A 129 16.68 -26.80 -3.79
N LEU A 130 17.59 -26.05 -3.16
CA LEU A 130 18.96 -25.87 -3.70
C LEU A 130 19.73 -27.19 -3.84
N ALA A 131 19.59 -28.11 -2.89
CA ALA A 131 20.25 -29.40 -2.91
C ALA A 131 19.71 -30.30 -4.02
N MET A 132 18.38 -30.36 -4.22
CA MET A 132 17.76 -31.12 -5.31
C MET A 132 18.21 -30.60 -6.67
N THR A 133 18.25 -29.27 -6.85
CA THR A 133 18.73 -28.66 -8.10
C THR A 133 20.25 -28.79 -8.29
N ALA A 134 21.01 -29.09 -7.25
CA ALA A 134 22.44 -29.41 -7.35
C ALA A 134 22.65 -30.89 -7.70
N ALA A 135 21.89 -31.78 -7.07
CA ALA A 135 22.02 -33.23 -7.22
C ALA A 135 21.49 -33.73 -8.55
N MET A 136 20.33 -33.25 -9.01
CA MET A 136 19.67 -33.83 -10.16
C MET A 136 20.31 -33.44 -11.50
N GLN A 137 21.26 -32.49 -11.54
CA GLN A 137 21.77 -31.84 -12.77
C GLN A 137 20.66 -31.45 -13.78
N SER A 138 19.39 -31.51 -13.35
CA SER A 138 18.23 -31.37 -14.20
C SER A 138 17.92 -29.90 -14.32
N SER A 139 17.50 -29.51 -15.52
CA SER A 139 17.05 -28.16 -15.83
C SER A 139 15.67 -27.84 -15.24
N ASP A 140 15.24 -28.58 -14.21
CA ASP A 140 13.94 -28.38 -13.62
C ASP A 140 13.98 -27.25 -12.60
N ALA A 141 13.26 -26.17 -12.91
CA ALA A 141 13.10 -25.00 -12.06
C ALA A 141 11.97 -25.18 -11.02
N GLY A 142 11.17 -26.25 -11.11
CA GLY A 142 9.98 -26.49 -10.28
C GLY A 142 10.24 -26.32 -8.78
N PRO A 143 11.18 -27.08 -8.17
CA PRO A 143 11.44 -27.00 -6.73
C PRO A 143 11.94 -25.62 -6.27
N VAL A 144 12.66 -24.90 -7.14
CA VAL A 144 13.17 -23.56 -6.86
C VAL A 144 12.03 -22.53 -6.89
N CYS A 145 11.13 -22.64 -7.86
CA CYS A 145 9.96 -21.76 -7.98
C CYS A 145 8.98 -21.98 -6.83
N GLU A 146 8.71 -23.23 -6.47
CA GLU A 146 7.83 -23.60 -5.35
C GLU A 146 8.36 -23.08 -4.02
N ALA A 147 9.65 -23.32 -3.71
CA ALA A 147 10.25 -22.81 -2.49
C ALA A 147 10.27 -21.26 -2.42
N LEU A 148 10.41 -20.58 -3.57
CA LEU A 148 10.32 -19.11 -3.61
C LEU A 148 8.90 -18.62 -3.35
N ALA A 149 7.90 -19.23 -3.97
CA ALA A 149 6.49 -18.89 -3.77
C ALA A 149 6.07 -19.12 -2.31
N GLU A 150 6.52 -20.21 -1.70
CA GLU A 150 6.23 -20.53 -0.30
C GLU A 150 6.85 -19.51 0.68
N VAL A 151 8.05 -19.01 0.37
CA VAL A 151 8.73 -17.97 1.17
C VAL A 151 8.06 -16.60 1.03
N GLU A 152 7.45 -16.34 -0.13
CA GLU A 152 6.71 -15.12 -0.44
C GLU A 152 5.31 -15.15 0.19
N ALA A 153 4.63 -16.30 0.16
CA ALA A 153 3.36 -16.50 0.87
C ALA A 153 3.50 -16.35 2.40
N ALA A 154 4.70 -16.56 2.95
CA ALA A 154 5.01 -16.39 4.37
C ALA A 154 5.26 -14.91 4.76
N GLU A 155 4.50 -13.97 4.19
CA GLU A 155 4.54 -12.55 4.56
C GLU A 155 4.04 -12.33 5.99
N GLY A 156 4.82 -11.60 6.79
CA GLY A 156 4.50 -11.31 8.19
C GLY A 156 5.12 -12.26 9.22
N LEU A 157 5.87 -13.28 8.80
CA LEU A 157 6.68 -14.08 9.72
C LEU A 157 7.85 -13.27 10.30
N ASP A 158 8.08 -13.38 11.61
CA ASP A 158 9.26 -12.81 12.25
C ASP A 158 10.48 -13.73 12.02
N TRP A 159 11.45 -13.20 11.27
CA TRP A 159 12.65 -13.94 10.89
C TRP A 159 13.78 -13.78 11.90
N GLY A 160 13.71 -12.83 12.84
CA GLY A 160 14.75 -12.57 13.85
C GLY A 160 16.18 -12.71 13.31
N ASP A 161 16.98 -13.53 13.99
CA ASP A 161 18.39 -13.82 13.64
C ASP A 161 18.56 -14.69 12.38
N LEU A 162 17.48 -15.26 11.86
CA LEU A 162 17.48 -16.08 10.64
C LEU A 162 17.34 -15.24 9.36
N LEU A 163 17.02 -13.95 9.47
CA LEU A 163 16.84 -13.05 8.33
C LEU A 163 18.09 -12.97 7.40
N PRO A 164 19.34 -12.90 7.91
CA PRO A 164 20.53 -12.91 7.05
C PRO A 164 20.65 -14.22 6.25
N LYS A 165 20.35 -15.37 6.89
CA LYS A 165 20.37 -16.69 6.24
C LYS A 165 19.30 -16.77 5.15
N LYS A 166 18.07 -16.30 5.42
CA LYS A 166 16.99 -16.19 4.42
C LYS A 166 17.44 -15.40 3.20
N LYS A 167 18.01 -14.20 3.40
CA LYS A 167 18.49 -13.34 2.31
C LYS A 167 19.56 -14.03 1.47
N GLN A 168 20.51 -14.73 2.11
CA GLN A 168 21.56 -15.47 1.42
C GLN A 168 21.00 -16.61 0.57
N LEU A 169 20.05 -17.39 1.11
CA LEU A 169 19.39 -18.47 0.37
C LEU A 169 18.52 -17.96 -0.78
N LEU A 170 17.75 -16.88 -0.57
CA LEU A 170 16.96 -16.24 -1.62
C LEU A 170 17.84 -15.75 -2.77
N LYS A 171 19.00 -15.16 -2.46
CA LYS A 171 19.98 -14.73 -3.47
C LYS A 171 20.49 -15.93 -4.29
N LYS A 172 20.80 -17.05 -3.63
CA LYS A 172 21.23 -18.29 -4.30
C LYS A 172 20.12 -18.89 -5.18
N LEU A 173 18.89 -18.99 -4.66
CA LEU A 173 17.74 -19.51 -5.41
C LEU A 173 17.45 -18.65 -6.65
N ARG A 174 17.47 -17.31 -6.55
CA ARG A 174 17.27 -16.41 -7.69
C ARG A 174 18.38 -16.52 -8.73
N ALA A 175 19.63 -16.61 -8.30
CA ALA A 175 20.76 -16.84 -9.21
C ALA A 175 20.64 -18.19 -9.92
N LYS A 176 20.22 -19.23 -9.21
CA LYS A 176 20.00 -20.57 -9.76
C LYS A 176 18.80 -20.59 -10.72
N ARG A 177 17.68 -19.94 -10.37
CA ARG A 177 16.52 -19.73 -11.25
C ARG A 177 16.93 -19.03 -12.53
N LYS A 178 17.76 -17.96 -12.46
CA LYS A 178 18.27 -17.27 -13.66
C LYS A 178 19.16 -18.17 -14.54
N LYS A 179 19.87 -19.14 -13.94
CA LYS A 179 20.72 -20.08 -14.69
C LYS A 179 19.93 -21.22 -15.35
N ILE A 180 18.77 -21.58 -14.77
CA ILE A 180 17.95 -22.71 -15.22
C ILE A 180 16.83 -22.27 -16.14
N ALA A 181 16.26 -21.07 -15.90
CA ALA A 181 15.39 -20.44 -16.87
C ALA A 181 16.14 -20.52 -18.19
N PRO A 182 15.63 -21.26 -19.18
CA PRO A 182 16.30 -21.38 -20.45
C PRO A 182 16.61 -19.96 -20.88
N GLN A 183 17.82 -19.70 -21.37
CA GLN A 183 18.01 -18.60 -22.28
C GLN A 183 17.01 -18.86 -23.41
N GLY A 184 15.77 -18.42 -23.20
CA GLY A 184 14.80 -18.28 -24.26
C GLY A 184 15.51 -17.32 -25.18
N ASP A 185 15.97 -17.88 -26.29
CA ASP A 185 16.22 -17.25 -27.57
C ASP A 185 15.85 -15.76 -27.55
N ASP A 186 16.72 -14.96 -26.96
CA ASP A 186 16.87 -13.53 -27.27
C ASP A 186 17.72 -13.44 -28.55
N SER A 187 17.48 -14.37 -29.50
CA SER A 187 17.64 -14.06 -30.90
C SER A 187 16.50 -13.08 -31.19
N PRO A 188 16.77 -11.80 -31.46
CA PRO A 188 15.78 -10.96 -32.09
C PRO A 188 15.48 -11.64 -33.43
N ALA A 189 14.37 -12.38 -33.48
CA ALA A 189 13.78 -12.83 -34.72
C ALA A 189 13.43 -11.56 -35.48
N LEU A 190 14.40 -11.19 -36.31
CA LEU A 190 14.29 -10.36 -37.48
C LEU A 190 13.00 -10.81 -38.15
N VAL A 191 11.94 -10.03 -37.98
CA VAL A 191 10.70 -10.20 -38.74
C VAL A 191 11.09 -9.84 -40.17
N GLU A 192 11.54 -10.88 -40.86
CA GLU A 192 11.74 -10.97 -42.29
C GLU A 192 10.38 -10.72 -42.95
N SER A 193 10.19 -9.50 -43.46
CA SER A 193 9.11 -9.19 -44.39
C SER A 193 9.37 -9.92 -45.71
N PRO A 194 8.45 -10.79 -46.19
CA PRO A 194 8.57 -11.37 -47.51
C PRO A 194 8.14 -10.38 -48.61
N GLU A 195 9.08 -10.14 -49.53
CA GLU A 195 8.94 -9.85 -50.97
C GLU A 195 7.81 -10.69 -51.61
N ARG A 196 7.05 -10.36 -52.68
CA ARG A 196 7.29 -9.58 -53.91
C ARG A 196 6.07 -9.66 -54.87
N ALA A 197 5.81 -8.61 -55.67
CA ALA A 197 5.40 -8.58 -57.12
C ALA A 197 4.69 -7.24 -57.43
N ALA A 198 4.97 -6.40 -58.44
CA ALA A 198 5.70 -6.53 -59.71
C ALA A 198 6.27 -5.16 -60.19
N ALA A 199 7.25 -5.21 -61.11
CA ALA A 199 8.20 -4.17 -61.63
C ALA A 199 7.63 -3.25 -62.76
N PRO A 200 8.41 -2.51 -63.60
CA PRO A 200 9.85 -2.06 -63.63
C PRO A 200 10.04 -0.52 -63.90
N ASP A 201 11.18 0.18 -63.73
CA ASP A 201 12.42 0.32 -64.57
C ASP A 201 13.10 1.72 -64.25
N PRO A 202 14.26 2.21 -64.78
CA PRO A 202 15.63 2.08 -64.21
C PRO A 202 16.51 3.36 -64.00
N VAL A 203 17.60 3.24 -63.17
CA VAL A 203 19.03 3.72 -63.38
C VAL A 203 19.40 5.24 -63.24
N PRO A 204 20.64 5.68 -62.82
CA PRO A 204 21.62 5.21 -61.81
C PRO A 204 22.50 6.33 -61.09
N LYS A 205 23.53 5.90 -60.32
CA LYS A 205 24.80 6.58 -59.88
C LYS A 205 24.68 7.54 -58.67
N SER A 206 25.53 7.51 -57.62
CA SER A 206 26.91 7.00 -57.46
C SER A 206 27.35 6.87 -55.98
N LYS A 207 28.19 5.85 -55.73
CA LYS A 207 29.17 5.61 -54.62
C LYS A 207 30.21 6.77 -54.50
N PRO A 208 31.18 6.85 -53.52
CA PRO A 208 31.72 5.77 -52.67
C PRO A 208 32.15 6.09 -51.19
N THR A 209 32.28 5.00 -50.41
CA THR A 209 33.37 4.60 -49.46
C THR A 209 33.76 5.42 -48.22
N SER A 210 33.70 4.77 -47.04
CA SER A 210 34.79 4.46 -46.08
C SER A 210 34.18 3.74 -44.86
N ALA A 211 34.42 2.45 -44.58
CA ALA A 211 35.59 1.78 -43.98
C ALA A 211 35.66 1.83 -42.43
N SER A 212 35.67 0.63 -41.84
CA SER A 212 36.26 0.19 -40.54
C SER A 212 35.88 0.87 -39.22
N SER A 213 35.42 0.09 -38.23
CA SER A 213 36.34 -0.62 -37.33
C SER A 213 35.61 -1.44 -36.25
N SER A 214 36.05 -2.68 -36.11
CA SER A 214 35.85 -3.64 -35.03
C SER A 214 36.46 -3.17 -33.70
N HIS A 215 35.76 -3.39 -32.58
CA HIS A 215 36.42 -3.57 -31.28
C HIS A 215 35.59 -4.47 -30.36
N THR A 216 35.97 -5.74 -30.30
CA THR A 216 35.72 -6.64 -29.18
C THR A 216 36.76 -6.34 -28.10
N SER A 217 36.35 -6.32 -26.83
CA SER A 217 37.27 -6.31 -25.69
C SER A 217 36.62 -7.14 -24.58
N GLU A 218 37.05 -8.39 -24.53
CA GLU A 218 37.04 -9.22 -23.32
C GLU A 218 37.93 -8.53 -22.27
N LYS A 219 37.44 -8.46 -21.03
CA LYS A 219 38.22 -8.05 -19.87
C LYS A 219 38.24 -9.19 -18.86
N ASP A 220 39.32 -9.93 -19.01
CA ASP A 220 39.87 -10.93 -18.11
C ASP A 220 40.20 -10.27 -16.76
N TRP A 221 39.54 -10.69 -15.69
CA TRP A 221 39.90 -10.29 -14.32
C TRP A 221 40.75 -11.39 -13.70
N VAL A 222 42.06 -11.22 -13.83
CA VAL A 222 43.07 -12.01 -13.13
C VAL A 222 43.01 -11.69 -11.63
N VAL A 223 42.88 -12.75 -10.84
CA VAL A 223 42.99 -12.80 -9.38
C VAL A 223 44.47 -12.68 -8.98
N LEU A 224 44.78 -11.80 -8.04
CA LEU A 224 46.03 -11.86 -7.26
C LEU A 224 45.71 -11.82 -5.75
N PRO A 225 46.29 -12.72 -4.94
CA PRO A 225 46.22 -12.69 -3.48
C PRO A 225 47.48 -12.05 -2.86
N GLY A 226 47.36 -11.51 -1.64
CA GLY A 226 48.49 -11.11 -0.79
C GLY A 226 48.24 -9.79 -0.06
N THR A 227 47.74 -9.83 1.17
CA THR A 227 48.51 -9.67 2.43
C THR A 227 49.17 -8.30 2.60
N LEU A 228 48.69 -7.52 3.59
CA LEU A 228 49.42 -7.12 4.82
C LEU A 228 48.73 -5.91 5.49
N SER A 229 48.25 -6.13 6.72
CA SER A 229 48.13 -5.11 7.79
C SER A 229 49.53 -4.65 8.23
N PRO A 230 49.76 -3.42 8.75
CA PRO A 230 49.24 -2.99 10.07
C PRO A 230 48.89 -1.49 10.28
N THR A 231 48.19 -1.27 11.40
CA THR A 231 47.96 -0.08 12.28
C THR A 231 49.09 0.98 12.35
N PRO A 232 48.92 2.21 12.97
CA PRO A 232 47.88 2.69 13.91
C PRO A 232 47.36 4.15 13.69
N SER A 233 46.39 4.53 14.54
CA SER A 233 45.77 5.84 14.74
C SER A 233 46.73 7.02 14.99
N PRO A 234 46.25 8.26 14.80
CA PRO A 234 46.47 9.28 15.83
C PRO A 234 45.23 10.11 16.21
N THR A 235 45.27 10.48 17.49
CA THR A 235 44.43 11.36 18.29
C THR A 235 44.52 12.83 17.86
N GLY A 236 43.42 13.58 17.98
CA GLY A 236 43.41 15.06 17.93
C GLY A 236 42.03 15.60 17.50
N ALA A 237 41.13 15.94 18.43
CA ALA A 237 41.04 17.22 19.13
C ALA A 237 40.23 18.30 18.38
N THR A 238 39.42 19.01 19.17
CA THR A 238 38.90 20.39 18.98
C THR A 238 37.45 20.56 18.44
N ALA A 239 36.60 21.09 19.35
CA ALA A 239 35.30 21.74 19.17
C ALA A 239 35.42 23.05 18.34
N PRO A 240 34.39 23.92 18.12
CA PRO A 240 32.99 23.89 18.58
C PRO A 240 31.94 24.16 17.47
N SER A 241 30.72 23.63 17.62
CA SER A 241 29.60 23.93 16.72
C SER A 241 28.64 24.92 17.38
N GLY A 242 28.85 26.21 17.10
CA GLY A 242 27.87 27.27 17.39
C GLY A 242 26.78 27.28 16.33
N ARG A 243 25.53 26.97 16.74
CA ARG A 243 24.33 27.22 15.93
C ARG A 243 23.61 28.44 16.47
N GLY A 244 23.69 29.54 15.73
CA GLY A 244 22.83 30.71 15.91
C GLY A 244 21.40 30.46 15.40
N PRO A 245 20.40 31.21 15.89
CA PRO A 245 19.02 31.11 15.43
C PRO A 245 18.85 31.77 14.05
N LYS A 246 18.22 31.04 13.12
CA LYS A 246 17.82 31.55 11.80
C LYS A 246 16.61 32.46 11.96
N ALA A 247 16.73 33.66 11.40
CA ALA A 247 15.69 34.67 11.28
C ALA A 247 14.58 34.25 10.29
N ASP A 248 13.35 34.66 10.62
CA ASP A 248 12.14 34.55 9.80
C ASP A 248 12.22 35.38 8.51
N PRO A 249 11.71 34.87 7.36
CA PRO A 249 11.51 35.68 6.17
C PRO A 249 10.18 36.47 6.19
N PRO A 250 10.14 37.70 5.66
CA PRO A 250 8.98 38.58 5.69
C PRO A 250 7.92 38.23 4.62
N LEU A 251 6.66 38.46 5.00
CA LEU A 251 5.46 38.41 4.16
C LEU A 251 5.49 39.47 3.05
N PRO A 252 5.16 39.15 1.79
CA PRO A 252 4.86 40.15 0.79
C PRO A 252 3.42 40.64 0.92
N SER A 253 3.29 41.91 1.28
CA SER A 253 2.09 42.73 1.13
C SER A 253 1.93 43.09 -0.36
N GLY A 254 0.76 42.81 -0.94
CA GLY A 254 0.49 43.06 -2.36
C GLY A 254 -0.98 43.36 -2.60
N ALA A 255 -1.33 44.63 -2.50
CA ALA A 255 -2.59 45.20 -2.95
C ALA A 255 -2.69 45.19 -4.49
N GLY A 256 -3.89 44.94 -5.03
CA GLY A 256 -4.16 45.06 -6.45
C GLY A 256 -5.65 44.96 -6.75
N ALA A 257 -6.29 46.12 -6.94
CA ALA A 257 -7.68 46.29 -7.32
C ALA A 257 -7.87 46.24 -8.85
N SER A 258 -9.00 45.67 -9.32
CA SER A 258 -9.75 46.02 -10.54
C SER A 258 -11.02 45.13 -10.56
N ALA A 259 -12.27 45.59 -10.51
CA ALA A 259 -13.06 46.54 -11.30
C ALA A 259 -13.60 45.97 -12.64
N GLY A 260 -14.95 45.88 -12.73
CA GLY A 260 -15.78 45.74 -13.95
C GLY A 260 -16.11 44.29 -14.36
N ALA A 261 -17.28 43.90 -14.86
CA ALA A 261 -18.53 44.55 -15.29
C ALA A 261 -19.61 43.43 -15.40
N ALA A 262 -20.83 43.62 -14.90
CA ALA A 262 -22.07 44.01 -15.60
C ALA A 262 -22.64 43.06 -16.70
N ALA A 263 -23.90 42.66 -16.45
CA ALA A 263 -25.01 42.43 -17.38
C ALA A 263 -25.12 41.13 -18.21
N GLY A 264 -26.33 40.57 -18.22
CA GLY A 264 -26.78 39.68 -19.31
C GLY A 264 -27.86 38.65 -18.95
N ALA A 265 -29.10 39.10 -18.71
CA ALA A 265 -30.27 38.22 -18.77
C ALA A 265 -30.68 38.00 -20.24
N SER A 266 -31.05 36.77 -20.63
CA SER A 266 -32.10 36.56 -21.64
C SER A 266 -32.63 35.12 -21.61
N ALA A 267 -33.93 35.00 -21.90
CA ALA A 267 -34.77 33.84 -21.81
C ALA A 267 -34.72 32.95 -23.07
N GLY A 268 -35.24 31.72 -22.95
CA GLY A 268 -35.57 30.90 -24.12
C GLY A 268 -35.98 29.47 -23.76
N ALA A 269 -37.29 29.26 -23.63
CA ALA A 269 -37.90 27.94 -23.52
C ALA A 269 -37.88 27.20 -24.86
N SER A 270 -37.71 25.87 -24.86
CA SER A 270 -38.38 25.00 -25.83
C SER A 270 -38.52 23.56 -25.30
N VAL A 271 -39.68 23.01 -25.64
CA VAL A 271 -40.29 21.74 -25.23
C VAL A 271 -39.74 20.60 -26.08
N GLY A 272 -39.52 19.42 -25.50
CA GLY A 272 -39.23 18.21 -26.26
C GLY A 272 -39.16 16.97 -25.39
N ALA A 273 -40.30 16.29 -25.26
CA ALA A 273 -40.49 15.08 -24.47
C ALA A 273 -39.69 13.89 -25.01
N GLY A 274 -39.17 13.06 -24.08
CA GLY A 274 -38.89 11.65 -24.35
C GLY A 274 -37.54 11.09 -23.92
N VAL A 275 -37.21 11.07 -22.61
CA VAL A 275 -36.23 10.10 -22.07
C VAL A 275 -36.55 9.80 -20.59
N ALA A 276 -37.39 8.80 -20.33
CA ALA A 276 -37.72 8.34 -18.97
C ALA A 276 -36.86 7.13 -18.54
N ALA A 277 -35.64 7.03 -19.05
CA ALA A 277 -34.70 5.93 -18.77
C ALA A 277 -33.27 6.42 -18.40
N ALA A 278 -33.13 7.67 -17.95
CA ALA A 278 -31.83 8.30 -17.64
C ALA A 278 -31.64 8.68 -16.16
N ALA A 279 -32.50 8.20 -15.25
CA ALA A 279 -32.41 8.57 -13.83
C ALA A 279 -31.45 7.68 -13.02
N ASP A 280 -31.11 6.49 -13.50
CA ASP A 280 -30.30 5.52 -12.75
C ASP A 280 -28.78 5.70 -12.96
N GLN A 281 -28.36 6.26 -14.09
CA GLN A 281 -26.93 6.49 -14.40
C GLN A 281 -26.29 7.65 -13.61
N LYS A 282 -27.06 8.44 -12.87
CA LYS A 282 -26.53 9.61 -12.16
C LYS A 282 -25.88 9.26 -10.81
N ALA A 283 -26.16 8.06 -10.28
CA ALA A 283 -25.58 7.61 -9.02
C ALA A 283 -24.06 7.33 -9.16
N GLY A 284 -23.65 6.60 -10.21
CA GLY A 284 -22.22 6.25 -10.43
C GLY A 284 -21.33 7.46 -10.73
N ALA A 285 -21.82 8.45 -11.48
CA ALA A 285 -21.05 9.66 -11.79
C ALA A 285 -20.63 10.47 -10.55
N SER A 286 -21.35 10.32 -9.43
CA SER A 286 -21.02 10.98 -8.16
C SER A 286 -19.83 10.33 -7.47
N ASP A 287 -19.65 9.01 -7.63
CA ASP A 287 -18.56 8.26 -7.01
C ASP A 287 -17.23 8.51 -7.73
N LEU A 288 -17.23 8.56 -9.07
CA LEU A 288 -16.02 8.85 -9.84
C LEU A 288 -15.45 10.24 -9.54
N ARG A 289 -16.31 11.26 -9.41
CA ARG A 289 -15.90 12.63 -9.09
C ARG A 289 -15.31 12.73 -7.69
N THR A 290 -15.97 12.13 -6.70
CA THR A 290 -15.50 12.11 -5.31
C THR A 290 -14.15 11.39 -5.20
N TRP A 291 -14.00 10.28 -5.90
CA TRP A 291 -12.75 9.52 -5.97
C TRP A 291 -11.61 10.34 -6.58
N CYS A 292 -11.88 11.06 -7.68
CA CYS A 292 -10.91 11.93 -8.32
C CYS A 292 -10.50 13.13 -7.43
N GLU A 293 -11.44 13.70 -6.68
CA GLU A 293 -11.18 14.79 -5.73
C GLU A 293 -10.31 14.31 -4.55
N GLU A 294 -10.61 13.14 -3.98
CA GLU A 294 -9.82 12.55 -2.89
C GLU A 294 -8.35 12.31 -3.29
N LEU A 295 -8.14 11.88 -4.53
CA LEU A 295 -6.81 11.64 -5.09
C LEU A 295 -6.12 12.90 -5.63
N GLN A 296 -6.79 14.06 -5.56
CA GLN A 296 -6.33 15.33 -6.11
C GLN A 296 -5.91 15.18 -7.58
N LEU A 297 -6.79 14.60 -8.39
CA LEU A 297 -6.61 14.41 -9.83
C LEU A 297 -7.16 15.62 -10.62
N PRO A 298 -6.62 15.92 -11.81
CA PRO A 298 -7.12 17.00 -12.64
C PRO A 298 -8.58 16.76 -13.05
N LEU A 299 -9.42 17.79 -13.06
CA LEU A 299 -10.81 17.71 -13.52
C LEU A 299 -10.92 17.28 -14.99
N GLU A 300 -9.90 17.54 -15.80
CA GLU A 300 -9.81 17.05 -17.18
C GLU A 300 -9.83 15.52 -17.27
N LEU A 301 -9.36 14.80 -16.24
CA LEU A 301 -9.47 13.34 -16.19
C LEU A 301 -10.91 12.89 -16.15
N ILE A 302 -11.71 13.55 -15.32
CA ILE A 302 -13.11 13.17 -15.13
C ILE A 302 -13.83 13.31 -16.47
N ALA A 303 -13.59 14.39 -17.21
CA ALA A 303 -14.15 14.57 -18.54
C ALA A 303 -13.65 13.51 -19.55
N ALA A 304 -12.38 13.10 -19.48
CA ALA A 304 -11.84 12.04 -20.34
C ALA A 304 -12.41 10.66 -19.99
N LEU A 305 -12.60 10.35 -18.70
CA LEU A 305 -13.22 9.11 -18.23
C LEU A 305 -14.71 9.06 -18.55
N GLU A 306 -15.43 10.17 -18.35
CA GLU A 306 -16.84 10.30 -18.76
C GLU A 306 -17.00 10.14 -20.29
N ALA A 307 -16.02 10.58 -21.09
CA ALA A 307 -16.03 10.42 -22.55
C ALA A 307 -15.78 8.97 -23.02
N GLU A 308 -15.02 8.20 -22.25
CA GLU A 308 -14.81 6.75 -22.46
C GLU A 308 -15.88 5.90 -21.76
N GLU A 309 -16.99 6.53 -21.32
CA GLU A 309 -18.12 5.89 -20.63
C GLU A 309 -17.75 5.18 -19.31
N VAL A 310 -16.62 5.55 -18.68
CA VAL A 310 -16.20 4.97 -17.40
C VAL A 310 -17.00 5.59 -16.27
N THR A 311 -17.94 4.83 -15.70
CA THR A 311 -18.80 5.31 -14.61
C THR A 311 -18.25 4.98 -13.23
N ASP A 312 -17.54 3.86 -13.09
CA ASP A 312 -17.05 3.37 -11.81
C ASP A 312 -15.51 3.26 -11.77
N PRO A 313 -14.85 3.65 -10.66
CA PRO A 313 -13.40 3.50 -10.51
C PRO A 313 -12.93 2.03 -10.63
N GLN A 314 -13.84 1.09 -10.38
CA GLN A 314 -13.57 -0.35 -10.44
C GLN A 314 -13.38 -0.84 -11.89
N GLU A 315 -14.01 -0.22 -12.89
CA GLU A 315 -13.81 -0.60 -14.30
C GLU A 315 -12.36 -0.40 -14.75
N LEU A 316 -11.66 0.56 -14.14
CA LEU A 316 -10.24 0.83 -14.38
C LEU A 316 -9.31 -0.29 -13.88
N THR A 317 -9.77 -1.22 -13.05
CA THR A 317 -8.96 -2.38 -12.63
C THR A 317 -8.84 -3.43 -13.74
N GLY A 318 -9.78 -3.47 -14.68
CA GLY A 318 -9.71 -4.34 -15.86
C GLY A 318 -8.78 -3.81 -16.95
N VAL A 319 -8.50 -2.51 -16.95
CA VAL A 319 -7.70 -1.85 -18.00
C VAL A 319 -6.20 -2.18 -17.83
N PRO A 320 -5.48 -2.56 -18.91
CA PRO A 320 -4.05 -2.84 -18.85
C PRO A 320 -3.25 -1.57 -18.51
N ASP A 321 -2.10 -1.76 -17.83
CA ASP A 321 -1.26 -0.65 -17.38
C ASP A 321 -0.71 0.22 -18.53
N GLU A 322 -0.64 -0.34 -19.74
CA GLU A 322 -0.24 0.35 -20.98
C GLU A 322 -1.26 1.41 -21.40
N GLU A 323 -2.55 1.07 -21.39
CA GLU A 323 -3.65 1.98 -21.71
C GLU A 323 -3.82 3.06 -20.63
N LEU A 324 -3.70 2.68 -19.35
CA LEU A 324 -3.69 3.66 -18.24
C LEU A 324 -2.51 4.64 -18.36
N THR A 325 -1.37 4.17 -18.87
CA THR A 325 -0.20 5.02 -19.13
C THR A 325 -0.41 5.96 -20.31
N ALA A 326 -1.13 5.51 -21.35
CA ALA A 326 -1.54 6.31 -22.50
C ALA A 326 -2.57 7.38 -22.11
N LEU A 327 -3.56 7.03 -21.28
CA LEU A 327 -4.57 7.94 -20.73
C LEU A 327 -3.92 9.07 -19.90
N THR A 328 -2.86 8.75 -19.17
CA THR A 328 -2.10 9.72 -18.36
C THR A 328 -0.91 10.33 -19.11
N LYS A 329 -0.91 10.32 -20.45
CA LYS A 329 0.14 10.95 -21.24
C LYS A 329 0.05 12.48 -21.12
N GLY A 330 1.20 13.13 -20.91
CA GLY A 330 1.27 14.58 -20.71
C GLY A 330 0.98 15.05 -19.27
N TRP A 331 0.63 14.14 -18.37
CA TRP A 331 0.38 14.49 -16.97
C TRP A 331 1.68 14.73 -16.19
N LYS A 332 1.57 15.62 -15.19
CA LYS A 332 2.64 15.79 -14.20
C LYS A 332 2.85 14.49 -13.44
N ILE A 333 4.12 14.21 -13.10
CA ILE A 333 4.56 12.99 -12.41
C ILE A 333 3.79 12.73 -11.09
N GLY A 334 3.37 13.80 -10.39
CA GLY A 334 2.65 13.73 -9.11
C GLY A 334 1.24 13.13 -9.24
N PRO A 335 0.29 13.82 -9.90
CA PRO A 335 -1.06 13.29 -10.13
C PRO A 335 -1.06 11.93 -10.83
N LYS A 336 -0.19 11.73 -11.84
CA LYS A 336 -0.02 10.44 -12.52
C LYS A 336 0.37 9.33 -11.55
N GLY A 337 1.35 9.60 -10.68
CA GLY A 337 1.79 8.63 -9.67
C GLY A 337 0.68 8.28 -8.66
N ARG A 338 -0.14 9.24 -8.26
CA ARG A 338 -1.29 9.00 -7.36
C ARG A 338 -2.36 8.15 -8.03
N PHE A 339 -2.74 8.49 -9.26
CA PHE A 339 -3.69 7.71 -10.05
C PHE A 339 -3.23 6.26 -10.21
N MET A 340 -2.02 6.04 -10.75
CA MET A 340 -1.50 4.68 -10.97
C MET A 340 -1.38 3.88 -9.66
N LYS A 341 -1.05 4.54 -8.54
CA LYS A 341 -0.98 3.89 -7.23
C LYS A 341 -2.38 3.49 -6.72
N ALA A 342 -3.40 4.32 -6.93
CA ALA A 342 -4.77 4.02 -6.55
C ALA A 342 -5.30 2.82 -7.36
N ILE A 343 -5.10 2.80 -8.68
CA ILE A 343 -5.49 1.67 -9.53
C ILE A 343 -4.81 0.37 -9.08
N ARG A 344 -3.49 0.37 -8.87
CA ARG A 344 -2.79 -0.83 -8.37
C ARG A 344 -3.31 -1.31 -7.03
N LYS A 345 -3.70 -0.39 -6.14
CA LYS A 345 -4.29 -0.73 -4.84
C LYS A 345 -5.67 -1.38 -5.01
N MET A 346 -6.51 -0.89 -5.94
CA MET A 346 -7.81 -1.48 -6.23
C MET A 346 -7.66 -2.87 -6.87
N LYS A 347 -6.76 -3.02 -7.86
CA LYS A 347 -6.42 -4.34 -8.44
C LYS A 347 -5.98 -5.34 -7.37
N ALA A 348 -5.18 -4.92 -6.40
CA ALA A 348 -4.73 -5.78 -5.31
C ALA A 348 -5.86 -6.19 -4.35
N LEU A 349 -6.83 -5.30 -4.08
CA LEU A 349 -8.00 -5.61 -3.25
C LEU A 349 -8.93 -6.60 -3.95
N GLU A 350 -9.18 -6.40 -5.25
CA GLU A 350 -10.02 -7.28 -6.06
C GLU A 350 -9.42 -8.70 -6.19
N GLN A 351 -8.10 -8.81 -6.36
CA GLN A 351 -7.43 -10.12 -6.34
C GLN A 351 -7.58 -10.85 -4.99
N VAL A 352 -7.63 -10.11 -3.88
CA VAL A 352 -7.86 -10.69 -2.55
C VAL A 352 -9.30 -11.20 -2.43
N GLU A 353 -10.29 -10.46 -2.94
CA GLU A 353 -11.70 -10.89 -2.91
C GLU A 353 -11.93 -12.13 -3.78
N LEU A 354 -11.43 -12.13 -5.02
CA LEU A 354 -11.55 -13.28 -5.94
C LEU A 354 -10.77 -14.50 -5.44
N GLY A 355 -9.59 -14.28 -4.87
CA GLY A 355 -8.79 -15.34 -4.24
C GLY A 355 -9.45 -15.93 -3.00
N SER A 356 -10.24 -15.15 -2.26
CA SER A 356 -10.95 -15.61 -1.07
C SER A 356 -12.14 -16.50 -1.40
N THR A 357 -12.80 -16.32 -2.56
CA THR A 357 -13.98 -17.10 -2.93
C THR A 357 -13.69 -18.52 -3.43
N CYS A 358 -12.49 -18.78 -3.97
CA CYS A 358 -12.11 -20.13 -4.44
C CYS A 358 -11.70 -21.10 -3.32
N GLY A 359 -11.57 -20.63 -2.07
CA GLY A 359 -11.15 -21.47 -0.93
C GLY A 359 -12.27 -22.14 -0.14
N SER A 360 -13.55 -21.86 -0.44
CA SER A 360 -14.69 -22.25 0.42
C SER A 360 -15.65 -23.27 -0.22
N ILE A 361 -15.32 -23.85 -1.38
CA ILE A 361 -16.06 -24.97 -1.96
C ILE A 361 -15.19 -26.22 -1.83
N ALA A 362 -15.14 -26.77 -0.62
CA ALA A 362 -14.59 -28.09 -0.35
C ALA A 362 -15.39 -28.75 0.77
#